data_AF-A0A3B9CZV5-F1
#
_entry.id   AF-A0A3B9CZV5-F1
#
_cell.length_a   1.000
_cell.length_b   1.000
_cell.length_c   1.000
_cell.angle_alpha   90.00
_cell.angle_beta   90.00
_cell.angle_gamma   90.00
#
_symmetry.space_group_name_H-M   'P 1'
#
loop_
_entity.id
_entity.type
_entity.pdbx_description
1 polymer ?
#
loop_
_entity_poly.entity_id
_entity_poly.type
_entity_poly.pdbx_seq_one_letter_code
_entity_poly.pdbx_strand_id
1 'polypeptide(L)'
;PAISLILNSPAAARDQRRALYFQVFRRLAHHLDPSRFPLRNWIHTGLVVGLIGVGLWYVRKRCLADESIDRQLTKRTSSWQLSWRLMGTLLLVAAGIGLAGVLVGWHEGRASRLSDWHQRAAFLRYYPFRFVDGLLPMVGGMTAGLLLTIVSGGRARRELVITMVLCTVLMGTAWSSRRTAPTGYTDARFDEWKNACAWIQKNTLQDAVILGPREGFGLKWYAERAEYVCYKDCPQDARGIVEWDRRLRLTGKWKWTRRIDSRYGDGGPVLRKDVLELHRKTGATHILTRRLREFEQDPVYRNRYWRVYDIRETNEEREALEVREAAESAS
;
A
#
# COMPACT_ATOMS: atom_id res chain seq x y z
N PRO A 1 10.30 -25.25 7.81
CA PRO A 1 10.20 -23.90 8.42
C PRO A 1 8.89 -23.14 8.11
N ALA A 2 8.54 -22.94 6.83
CA ALA A 2 7.31 -22.21 6.46
C ALA A 2 6.02 -23.00 6.78
N ILE A 3 6.05 -24.32 6.57
CA ILE A 3 4.93 -25.23 6.87
C ILE A 3 4.76 -25.42 8.38
N SER A 4 5.85 -25.53 9.14
CA SER A 4 5.81 -25.63 10.60
C SER A 4 5.26 -24.37 11.27
N LEU A 5 5.38 -23.21 10.62
CA LEU A 5 4.80 -21.94 11.08
C LEU A 5 3.27 -21.91 10.97
N ILE A 6 2.69 -22.75 10.11
CA ILE A 6 1.24 -22.90 9.89
C ILE A 6 0.62 -23.82 10.96
N LEU A 7 1.41 -24.67 11.63
CA LEU A 7 0.89 -25.84 12.34
C LEU A 7 0.84 -25.74 13.87
N ASN A 8 1.38 -24.70 14.52
CA ASN A 8 1.54 -24.71 15.99
C ASN A 8 0.73 -23.64 16.76
N SER A 9 -0.07 -24.13 17.74
CA SER A 9 -0.92 -23.48 18.76
C SER A 9 -2.36 -23.06 18.35
N PRO A 10 -3.43 -23.42 19.11
CA PRO A 10 -4.82 -23.05 18.83
C PRO A 10 -5.12 -21.54 18.92
N ALA A 11 -4.48 -20.84 19.86
CA ALA A 11 -4.58 -19.38 19.97
C ALA A 11 -3.85 -18.70 18.79
N ALA A 12 -2.68 -19.23 18.42
CA ALA A 12 -1.97 -18.83 17.22
C ALA A 12 -2.81 -19.11 15.97
N ALA A 13 -3.56 -20.22 15.91
CA ALA A 13 -4.42 -20.54 14.77
C ALA A 13 -5.58 -19.55 14.61
N ARG A 14 -6.17 -19.05 15.71
CA ARG A 14 -7.22 -18.02 15.65
C ARG A 14 -6.66 -16.67 15.18
N ASP A 15 -5.53 -16.25 15.73
CA ASP A 15 -4.89 -14.99 15.34
C ASP A 15 -4.33 -15.05 13.93
N GLN A 16 -3.77 -16.19 13.51
CA GLN A 16 -3.32 -16.43 12.14
C GLN A 16 -4.48 -16.31 11.14
N ARG A 17 -5.63 -16.93 11.43
CA ARG A 17 -6.82 -16.80 10.58
C ARG A 17 -7.24 -15.33 10.47
N ARG A 18 -7.38 -14.63 11.60
CA ARG A 18 -7.78 -13.21 11.61
C ARG A 18 -6.77 -12.33 10.89
N ALA A 19 -5.48 -12.53 11.13
CA ALA A 19 -4.40 -11.80 10.49
C ALA A 19 -4.42 -11.99 8.97
N LEU A 20 -4.61 -13.23 8.52
CA LEU A 20 -4.71 -13.56 7.10
C LEU A 20 -5.90 -12.84 6.44
N TYR A 21 -7.07 -12.84 7.11
CA TYR A 21 -8.24 -12.09 6.64
C TYR A 21 -7.95 -10.59 6.54
N PHE A 22 -7.36 -9.99 7.60
CA PHE A 22 -7.06 -8.56 7.62
C PHE A 22 -6.03 -8.17 6.57
N GLN A 23 -5.02 -9.00 6.35
CA GLN A 23 -3.98 -8.74 5.36
C GLN A 23 -4.56 -8.79 3.94
N VAL A 24 -5.25 -9.87 3.57
CA VAL A 24 -5.71 -10.11 2.20
C VAL A 24 -6.96 -9.31 1.87
N PHE A 25 -8.05 -9.49 2.64
CA PHE A 25 -9.37 -8.98 2.28
C PHE A 25 -9.69 -7.60 2.84
N ARG A 26 -8.86 -7.06 3.73
CA ARG A 26 -9.09 -5.72 4.30
C ARG A 26 -8.02 -4.71 3.93
N ARG A 27 -6.74 -5.03 4.15
CA ARG A 27 -5.63 -4.12 3.86
C ARG A 27 -5.32 -4.08 2.37
N LEU A 28 -5.20 -5.25 1.74
CA LEU A 28 -4.69 -5.39 0.37
C LEU A 28 -5.74 -5.88 -0.64
N ALA A 29 -7.03 -5.77 -0.31
CA ALA A 29 -8.09 -6.26 -1.19
C ALA A 29 -8.01 -5.67 -2.61
N HIS A 30 -7.67 -4.38 -2.72
CA HIS A 30 -7.50 -3.69 -4.00
C HIS A 30 -6.29 -4.17 -4.84
N HIS A 31 -5.42 -5.03 -4.28
CA HIS A 31 -4.29 -5.65 -4.96
C HIS A 31 -4.38 -7.18 -5.05
N LEU A 32 -5.18 -7.82 -4.19
CA LEU A 32 -5.20 -9.27 -4.03
C LEU A 32 -6.56 -9.91 -4.31
N ASP A 33 -7.66 -9.18 -4.14
CA ASP A 33 -9.02 -9.71 -4.33
C ASP A 33 -9.51 -9.35 -5.75
N PRO A 34 -9.55 -10.30 -6.70
CA PRO A 34 -9.92 -10.01 -8.09
C PRO A 34 -11.35 -9.49 -8.21
N SER A 35 -12.26 -9.86 -7.29
CA SER A 35 -13.62 -9.34 -7.24
C SER A 35 -13.69 -7.85 -6.86
N ARG A 36 -12.58 -7.26 -6.40
CA ARG A 36 -12.47 -5.83 -6.05
C ARG A 36 -11.73 -5.01 -7.11
N PHE A 37 -11.20 -5.65 -8.16
CA PHE A 37 -10.47 -4.93 -9.18
C PHE A 37 -11.42 -4.13 -10.07
N PRO A 38 -11.12 -2.85 -10.34
CA PRO A 38 -11.93 -2.07 -11.27
C PRO A 38 -11.82 -2.67 -12.68
N LEU A 39 -12.93 -2.62 -13.44
CA LEU A 39 -12.99 -3.12 -14.82
C LEU A 39 -11.84 -2.58 -15.70
N ARG A 40 -11.44 -1.32 -15.49
CA ARG A 40 -10.31 -0.70 -16.19
C ARG A 40 -9.00 -1.50 -16.06
N ASN A 41 -8.74 -2.13 -14.91
CA ASN A 41 -7.54 -2.92 -14.71
C ASN A 41 -7.58 -4.21 -15.55
N TRP A 42 -8.74 -4.87 -15.62
CA TRP A 42 -8.93 -6.05 -16.48
C TRP A 42 -8.72 -5.72 -17.96
N ILE A 43 -9.32 -4.61 -18.43
CA ILE A 43 -9.14 -4.14 -19.80
C ILE A 43 -7.67 -3.82 -20.07
N HIS A 44 -7.00 -3.09 -19.17
CA HIS A 44 -5.60 -2.74 -19.34
C HIS A 44 -4.69 -3.98 -19.43
N THR A 45 -4.85 -4.93 -18.50
CA THR A 45 -4.07 -6.18 -18.51
C THR A 45 -4.35 -6.99 -19.77
N GLY A 46 -5.61 -7.11 -20.19
CA GLY A 46 -5.99 -7.81 -21.42
C GLY A 46 -5.35 -7.19 -22.67
N LEU A 47 -5.34 -5.85 -22.77
CA LEU A 47 -4.69 -5.13 -23.86
C LEU A 47 -3.18 -5.36 -23.88
N VAL A 48 -2.51 -5.27 -22.73
CA VAL A 48 -1.06 -5.50 -22.63
C VAL A 48 -0.70 -6.94 -23.03
N VAL A 49 -1.42 -7.94 -22.50
CA VAL A 49 -1.22 -9.35 -22.88
C VAL A 49 -1.44 -9.56 -24.37
N GLY A 50 -2.49 -8.98 -24.94
CA GLY A 50 -2.80 -9.04 -26.37
C GLY A 50 -1.69 -8.44 -27.23
N LEU A 51 -1.20 -7.25 -26.89
CA LEU A 51 -0.10 -6.59 -27.61
C LEU A 51 1.20 -7.41 -27.57
N ILE A 52 1.55 -7.96 -26.41
CA ILE A 52 2.71 -8.85 -26.28
C ILE A 52 2.51 -10.10 -27.14
N GLY A 53 1.33 -10.71 -27.09
CA GLY A 53 0.99 -11.89 -27.90
C GLY A 53 1.13 -11.65 -29.40
N VAL A 54 0.60 -10.53 -29.90
CA VAL A 54 0.75 -10.11 -31.31
C VAL A 54 2.22 -9.89 -31.67
N GLY A 55 2.98 -9.24 -30.79
CA GLY A 55 4.42 -9.03 -30.97
C GLY A 55 5.20 -10.34 -31.08
N LEU A 56 4.96 -11.28 -30.15
CA LEU A 56 5.58 -12.60 -30.16
C LEU A 56 5.18 -13.44 -31.38
N TRP A 57 3.91 -13.35 -31.80
CA TRP A 57 3.44 -14.00 -33.02
C TRP A 57 4.17 -13.47 -34.27
N TYR A 58 4.36 -12.15 -34.35
CA TYR A 58 5.12 -11.53 -35.45
C TYR A 58 6.59 -11.96 -35.45
N VAL A 59 7.25 -11.94 -34.27
CA VAL A 59 8.63 -12.43 -34.11
C VAL A 59 8.73 -13.87 -34.58
N ARG A 60 7.83 -14.74 -34.13
CA ARG A 60 7.78 -16.15 -34.55
C ARG A 60 7.63 -16.29 -36.07
N LYS A 61 6.70 -15.56 -36.68
CA LYS A 61 6.47 -15.60 -38.14
C LYS A 61 7.74 -15.21 -38.91
N ARG A 62 8.46 -14.19 -38.44
CA ARG A 62 9.73 -13.75 -39.04
C ARG A 62 10.84 -14.78 -38.88
N CYS A 63 10.98 -15.38 -37.69
CA CYS A 63 11.96 -16.45 -37.46
C CYS A 63 11.73 -17.67 -38.37
N LEU A 64 10.47 -18.04 -38.63
CA LEU A 64 10.14 -19.16 -39.51
C LEU A 64 10.31 -18.85 -41.00
N ALA A 65 10.09 -17.60 -41.42
CA ALA A 65 10.29 -17.18 -42.80
C ALA A 65 11.78 -17.09 -43.20
N ASP A 66 12.66 -16.78 -42.24
CA ASP A 66 14.11 -16.68 -42.46
C ASP A 66 14.78 -18.06 -42.58
N GLU A 67 14.23 -19.09 -41.90
CA GLU A 67 14.70 -20.48 -41.99
C GLU A 67 14.61 -21.07 -43.42
N SER A 68 13.71 -20.57 -44.27
CA SER A 68 13.56 -21.06 -45.64
C SER A 68 14.51 -20.40 -46.65
N ILE A 69 15.21 -19.32 -46.28
CA ILE A 69 15.96 -18.47 -47.22
C ILE A 69 17.48 -18.60 -47.08
N ASP A 70 18.05 -18.93 -45.91
CA ASP A 70 19.53 -18.91 -45.78
C ASP A 70 20.13 -19.88 -44.74
N ARG A 71 20.98 -20.83 -45.18
CA ARG A 71 21.76 -21.74 -44.31
C ARG A 71 22.98 -21.05 -43.68
N GLN A 72 23.40 -19.87 -44.13
CA GLN A 72 24.64 -19.21 -43.65
C GLN A 72 24.44 -18.27 -42.44
N LEU A 73 23.20 -17.93 -42.04
CA LEU A 73 22.89 -17.07 -40.89
C LEU A 73 22.59 -17.82 -39.56
N THR A 74 23.09 -19.05 -39.43
CA THR A 74 22.72 -20.04 -38.38
C THR A 74 22.95 -19.60 -36.93
N LYS A 75 23.88 -18.68 -36.63
CA LYS A 75 24.08 -18.21 -35.24
C LYS A 75 23.07 -17.16 -34.80
N ARG A 76 22.58 -16.31 -35.72
CA ARG A 76 21.69 -15.19 -35.37
C ARG A 76 20.24 -15.66 -35.20
N THR A 77 19.79 -16.55 -36.08
CA THR A 77 18.45 -17.16 -36.03
C THR A 77 18.22 -18.00 -34.77
N SER A 78 19.25 -18.72 -34.30
CA SER A 78 19.18 -19.52 -33.05
C SER A 78 18.87 -18.65 -31.80
N SER A 79 19.47 -17.45 -31.70
CA SER A 79 19.26 -16.56 -30.55
C SER A 79 17.84 -15.98 -30.45
N TRP A 80 17.25 -15.62 -31.60
CA TRP A 80 15.89 -15.10 -31.68
C TRP A 80 14.86 -16.18 -31.39
N GLN A 81 15.10 -17.39 -31.87
CA GLN A 81 14.28 -18.55 -31.57
C GLN A 81 14.21 -18.85 -30.07
N LEU A 82 15.36 -18.84 -29.39
CA LEU A 82 15.39 -19.02 -27.94
C LEU A 82 14.67 -17.90 -27.20
N SER A 83 14.86 -16.66 -27.64
CA SER A 83 14.29 -15.48 -26.98
C SER A 83 12.77 -15.44 -27.06
N TRP A 84 12.16 -15.67 -28.24
CA TRP A 84 10.69 -15.68 -28.33
C TRP A 84 10.06 -16.85 -27.58
N ARG A 85 10.73 -18.02 -27.54
CA ARG A 85 10.28 -19.16 -26.75
C ARG A 85 10.29 -18.82 -25.26
N LEU A 86 11.40 -18.27 -24.76
CA LEU A 86 11.52 -17.85 -23.36
C LEU A 86 10.44 -16.83 -22.98
N MET A 87 10.28 -15.76 -23.78
CA MET A 87 9.26 -14.74 -23.53
C MET A 87 7.83 -15.30 -23.62
N GLY A 88 7.57 -16.19 -24.57
CA GLY A 88 6.29 -16.91 -24.69
C GLY A 88 6.01 -17.76 -23.46
N THR A 89 6.99 -18.52 -22.98
CA THR A 89 6.89 -19.29 -21.74
C THR A 89 6.64 -18.38 -20.54
N LEU A 90 7.37 -17.26 -20.40
CA LEU A 90 7.15 -16.30 -19.32
C LEU A 90 5.75 -15.68 -19.37
N LEU A 91 5.24 -15.32 -20.56
CA LEU A 91 3.88 -14.82 -20.73
C LEU A 91 2.84 -15.87 -20.32
N LEU A 92 3.03 -17.13 -20.71
CA LEU A 92 2.14 -18.23 -20.34
C LEU A 92 2.18 -18.51 -18.83
N VAL A 93 3.35 -18.46 -18.20
CA VAL A 93 3.49 -18.61 -16.75
C VAL A 93 2.80 -17.45 -16.03
N ALA A 94 2.98 -16.21 -16.49
CA ALA A 94 2.29 -15.05 -15.95
C ALA A 94 0.76 -15.21 -16.07
N ALA A 95 0.26 -15.55 -17.26
CA ALA A 95 -1.15 -15.77 -17.51
C ALA A 95 -1.71 -16.92 -16.66
N GLY A 96 -0.98 -18.01 -16.50
CA GLY A 96 -1.36 -19.16 -15.67
C GLY A 96 -1.46 -18.80 -14.19
N ILE A 97 -0.48 -18.08 -13.63
CA ILE A 97 -0.50 -17.61 -12.24
C ILE A 97 -1.63 -16.60 -12.02
N GLY A 98 -1.82 -15.67 -12.96
CA GLY A 98 -2.90 -14.70 -12.93
C GLY A 98 -4.27 -15.39 -12.95
N LEU A 99 -4.46 -16.35 -13.86
CA LEU A 99 -5.70 -17.13 -13.96
C LEU A 99 -5.96 -17.96 -12.71
N ALA A 100 -4.94 -18.61 -12.13
CA ALA A 100 -5.07 -19.29 -10.85
C ALA A 100 -5.49 -18.31 -9.74
N GLY A 101 -4.92 -17.10 -9.73
CA GLY A 101 -5.37 -15.96 -8.91
C GLY A 101 -6.85 -15.66 -9.06
N VAL A 102 -7.35 -15.59 -10.30
CA VAL A 102 -8.78 -15.36 -10.58
C VAL A 102 -9.62 -16.53 -10.09
N LEU A 103 -9.31 -17.76 -10.49
CA LEU A 103 -10.10 -18.94 -10.15
C LEU A 103 -10.21 -19.15 -8.64
N VAL A 104 -9.11 -18.94 -7.90
CA VAL A 104 -9.11 -19.06 -6.43
C VAL A 104 -9.70 -17.82 -5.76
N GLY A 105 -9.46 -16.63 -6.31
CA GLY A 105 -9.82 -15.37 -5.67
C GLY A 105 -11.21 -14.85 -6.00
N TRP A 106 -11.84 -15.30 -7.09
CA TRP A 106 -13.12 -14.75 -7.54
C TRP A 106 -14.26 -15.24 -6.67
N HIS A 107 -15.08 -14.30 -6.20
CA HIS A 107 -16.30 -14.54 -5.42
C HIS A 107 -17.32 -13.42 -5.62
N GLU A 108 -18.57 -13.74 -5.31
CA GLU A 108 -19.64 -12.76 -5.21
C GLU A 108 -19.94 -12.45 -3.73
N GLY A 109 -20.08 -11.16 -3.42
CA GLY A 109 -20.44 -10.71 -2.08
C GLY A 109 -19.25 -10.42 -1.15
N ARG A 110 -19.45 -10.64 0.15
CA ARG A 110 -18.47 -10.29 1.20
C ARG A 110 -17.65 -11.51 1.56
N ALA A 111 -16.32 -11.39 1.46
CA ALA A 111 -15.37 -12.46 1.80
C ALA A 111 -15.60 -13.10 3.17
N SER A 112 -16.09 -12.35 4.17
CA SER A 112 -16.40 -12.86 5.51
C SER A 112 -17.54 -13.90 5.55
N ARG A 113 -18.32 -14.06 4.48
CA ARG A 113 -19.44 -15.00 4.40
C ARG A 113 -19.11 -16.28 3.63
N LEU A 114 -17.96 -16.34 2.95
CA LEU A 114 -17.56 -17.52 2.20
C LEU A 114 -17.13 -18.62 3.17
N SER A 115 -17.49 -19.88 2.91
CA SER A 115 -17.04 -21.00 3.75
C SER A 115 -15.54 -21.29 3.58
N ASP A 116 -14.98 -20.96 2.42
CA ASP A 116 -13.62 -21.27 1.98
C ASP A 116 -12.68 -20.04 1.95
N TRP A 117 -13.08 -18.93 2.59
CA TRP A 117 -12.30 -17.68 2.56
C TRP A 117 -10.84 -17.88 3.03
N HIS A 118 -10.62 -18.83 3.94
CA HIS A 118 -9.30 -19.09 4.52
C HIS A 118 -8.33 -19.66 3.47
N GLN A 119 -8.77 -20.65 2.69
CA GLN A 119 -8.00 -21.27 1.61
C GLN A 119 -7.68 -20.23 0.54
N ARG A 120 -8.67 -19.41 0.18
CA ARG A 120 -8.49 -18.31 -0.78
C ARG A 120 -7.43 -17.33 -0.30
N ALA A 121 -7.53 -16.86 0.94
CA ALA A 121 -6.56 -15.93 1.50
C ALA A 121 -5.16 -16.55 1.62
N ALA A 122 -5.07 -17.84 1.97
CA ALA A 122 -3.79 -18.55 2.08
C ALA A 122 -3.06 -18.64 0.73
N PHE A 123 -3.79 -18.69 -0.38
CA PHE A 123 -3.23 -18.60 -1.73
C PHE A 123 -2.92 -17.15 -2.11
N LEU A 124 -3.88 -16.25 -1.97
CA LEU A 124 -3.77 -14.86 -2.43
C LEU A 124 -2.68 -14.07 -1.69
N ARG A 125 -2.28 -14.46 -0.47
CA ARG A 125 -1.16 -13.84 0.25
C ARG A 125 0.18 -13.95 -0.48
N TYR A 126 0.31 -14.82 -1.48
CA TYR A 126 1.50 -14.93 -2.32
C TYR A 126 1.48 -13.98 -3.53
N TYR A 127 0.53 -13.05 -3.58
CA TYR A 127 0.46 -11.96 -4.56
C TYR A 127 0.53 -12.41 -6.04
N PRO A 128 -0.35 -13.35 -6.49
CA PRO A 128 -0.33 -13.81 -7.87
C PRO A 128 -0.45 -12.65 -8.86
N PHE A 129 -1.26 -11.64 -8.57
CA PHE A 129 -1.44 -10.48 -9.44
C PHE A 129 -0.23 -9.55 -9.47
N ARG A 130 0.49 -9.35 -8.36
CA ARG A 130 1.72 -8.55 -8.41
C ARG A 130 2.85 -9.24 -9.15
N PHE A 131 2.88 -10.57 -9.11
CA PHE A 131 3.79 -11.34 -9.96
C PHE A 131 3.51 -11.04 -11.45
N VAL A 132 2.23 -11.04 -11.84
CA VAL A 132 1.81 -10.64 -13.21
C VAL A 132 2.16 -9.18 -13.50
N ASP A 133 1.85 -8.25 -12.60
CA ASP A 133 2.13 -6.81 -12.75
C ASP A 133 3.63 -6.52 -12.95
N GLY A 134 4.51 -7.31 -12.32
CA GLY A 134 5.96 -7.20 -12.50
C GLY A 134 6.47 -7.86 -13.78
N LEU A 135 5.91 -9.01 -14.14
CA LEU A 135 6.41 -9.81 -15.26
C LEU A 135 5.93 -9.28 -16.63
N LEU A 136 4.70 -8.76 -16.73
CA LEU A 136 4.17 -8.28 -18.02
C LEU A 136 4.99 -7.12 -18.63
N PRO A 137 5.35 -6.04 -17.89
CA PRO A 137 6.18 -4.98 -18.44
C PRO A 137 7.56 -5.47 -18.88
N MET A 138 8.13 -6.44 -18.15
CA MET A 138 9.43 -7.04 -18.49
C MET A 138 9.35 -7.80 -19.82
N VAL A 139 8.39 -8.71 -19.98
CA VAL A 139 8.19 -9.47 -21.22
C VAL A 139 7.83 -8.53 -22.38
N GLY A 140 7.00 -7.52 -22.14
CA GLY A 140 6.65 -6.52 -23.14
C GLY A 140 7.85 -5.70 -23.61
N GLY A 141 8.70 -5.23 -22.69
CA GLY A 141 9.93 -4.50 -23.03
C GLY A 141 10.91 -5.35 -23.85
N MET A 142 11.11 -6.61 -23.47
CA MET A 142 11.96 -7.53 -24.22
C MET A 142 11.40 -7.82 -25.63
N THR A 143 10.09 -8.03 -25.73
CA THR A 143 9.41 -8.26 -27.02
C THR A 143 9.53 -7.03 -27.92
N ALA A 144 9.33 -5.83 -27.39
CA ALA A 144 9.51 -4.58 -28.12
C ALA A 144 10.95 -4.41 -28.62
N GLY A 145 11.95 -4.69 -27.77
CA GLY A 145 13.36 -4.66 -28.16
C GLY A 145 13.66 -5.61 -29.32
N LEU A 146 13.13 -6.83 -29.28
CA LEU A 146 13.32 -7.78 -30.38
C LEU A 146 12.63 -7.33 -31.67
N LEU A 147 11.40 -6.82 -31.58
CA LEU A 147 10.71 -6.25 -32.74
C LEU A 147 11.52 -5.11 -33.38
N LEU A 148 12.10 -4.22 -32.58
CA LEU A 148 12.98 -3.16 -33.07
C LEU A 148 14.21 -3.72 -33.79
N THR A 149 14.84 -4.79 -33.28
CA THR A 149 15.99 -5.40 -33.97
C THR A 149 15.62 -6.06 -35.30
N ILE A 150 14.41 -6.61 -35.40
CA ILE A 150 13.88 -7.21 -36.63
C ILE A 150 13.57 -6.14 -37.67
N VAL A 151 12.82 -5.10 -37.28
CA VAL A 151 12.40 -4.02 -38.18
C VAL A 151 13.58 -3.17 -38.65
N SER A 152 14.60 -2.98 -37.80
CA SER A 152 15.77 -2.17 -38.14
C SER A 152 16.80 -2.85 -39.06
N GLY A 153 16.61 -4.13 -39.41
CA GLY A 153 17.44 -4.82 -40.40
C GLY A 153 18.94 -4.83 -40.10
N GLY A 154 19.34 -4.75 -38.82
CA GLY A 154 20.77 -4.70 -38.44
C GLY A 154 21.37 -3.29 -38.30
N ARG A 155 20.61 -2.20 -38.52
CA ARG A 155 20.98 -0.83 -38.07
C ARG A 155 20.84 -0.65 -36.55
N ALA A 156 20.86 -1.76 -35.81
CA ALA A 156 20.50 -1.85 -34.40
C ALA A 156 21.32 -0.94 -33.49
N ARG A 157 22.56 -0.57 -33.87
CA ARG A 157 23.37 0.37 -33.08
C ARG A 157 22.76 1.77 -33.04
N ARG A 158 22.24 2.26 -34.18
CA ARG A 158 21.58 3.58 -34.24
C ARG A 158 20.28 3.55 -33.45
N GLU A 159 19.46 2.52 -33.63
CA GLU A 159 18.17 2.38 -32.92
C GLU A 159 18.35 2.17 -31.42
N LEU A 160 19.37 1.42 -31.00
CA LEU A 160 19.73 1.24 -29.59
C LEU A 160 20.17 2.57 -28.97
N VAL A 161 21.01 3.34 -29.67
CA VAL A 161 21.42 4.69 -29.21
C VAL A 161 20.21 5.61 -29.12
N ILE A 162 19.33 5.63 -30.11
CA ILE A 162 18.08 6.42 -30.06
C ILE A 162 17.22 5.98 -28.88
N THR A 163 17.04 4.67 -28.68
CA THR A 163 16.26 4.12 -27.57
C THR A 163 16.87 4.50 -26.22
N MET A 164 18.19 4.37 -26.07
CA MET A 164 18.89 4.78 -24.84
C MET A 164 18.73 6.28 -24.59
N VAL A 165 18.92 7.13 -25.61
CA VAL A 165 18.72 8.57 -25.51
C VAL A 165 17.28 8.89 -25.12
N LEU A 166 16.28 8.28 -25.76
CA LEU A 166 14.87 8.46 -25.42
C LEU A 166 14.58 8.00 -23.98
N CYS A 167 15.07 6.84 -23.55
CA CYS A 167 14.94 6.38 -22.18
C CYS A 167 15.59 7.34 -21.19
N THR A 168 16.79 7.84 -21.47
CA THR A 168 17.48 8.82 -20.63
C THR A 168 16.70 10.14 -20.57
N VAL A 169 16.17 10.63 -21.69
CA VAL A 169 15.34 11.84 -21.73
C VAL A 169 14.02 11.63 -20.97
N LEU A 170 13.35 10.49 -21.15
CA LEU A 170 12.12 10.16 -20.43
C LEU A 170 12.37 9.99 -18.92
N MET A 171 13.45 9.33 -18.52
CA MET A 171 13.83 9.21 -17.12
C MET A 171 14.25 10.55 -16.53
N GLY A 172 14.99 11.36 -17.29
CA GLY A 172 15.41 12.70 -16.88
C GLY A 172 14.23 13.65 -16.69
N THR A 173 13.27 13.62 -17.62
CA THR A 173 12.02 14.40 -17.52
C THR A 173 11.12 13.87 -16.40
N ALA A 174 10.99 12.55 -16.23
CA ALA A 174 10.25 11.97 -15.11
C ALA A 174 10.89 12.33 -13.75
N TRP A 175 12.23 12.37 -13.70
CA TRP A 175 12.97 12.79 -12.51
C TRP A 175 12.81 14.27 -12.23
N SER A 176 12.93 15.14 -13.25
CA SER A 176 12.78 16.59 -13.08
C SER A 176 11.34 17.02 -12.79
N SER A 177 10.35 16.27 -13.29
CA SER A 177 8.92 16.47 -12.98
C SER A 177 8.48 15.78 -11.70
N ARG A 178 9.38 15.06 -11.03
CA ARG A 178 9.07 14.38 -9.77
C ARG A 178 8.74 15.42 -8.72
N ARG A 179 7.51 15.39 -8.24
CA ARG A 179 7.07 16.23 -7.12
C ARG A 179 7.87 15.89 -5.86
N THR A 180 8.33 16.92 -5.17
CA THR A 180 8.93 16.82 -3.84
C THR A 180 7.91 16.37 -2.79
N ALA A 181 6.68 16.87 -2.92
CA ALA A 181 5.58 16.45 -2.07
C ALA A 181 5.08 15.03 -2.40
N PRO A 182 4.78 14.21 -1.38
CA PRO A 182 4.16 12.91 -1.56
C PRO A 182 2.72 13.04 -2.11
N THR A 183 2.23 11.97 -2.73
CA THR A 183 0.86 11.92 -3.27
C THR A 183 -0.17 12.35 -2.22
N GLY A 184 -1.05 13.29 -2.58
CA GLY A 184 -2.07 13.86 -1.68
C GLY A 184 -1.67 15.19 -1.03
N TYR A 185 -0.42 15.63 -1.20
CA TYR A 185 0.08 16.93 -0.76
C TYR A 185 0.38 17.84 -1.96
N THR A 186 0.17 19.15 -1.76
CA THR A 186 0.87 20.18 -2.53
C THR A 186 2.18 20.49 -1.80
N ASP A 187 3.17 21.09 -2.47
CA ASP A 187 4.45 21.42 -1.83
C ASP A 187 4.25 22.30 -0.59
N ALA A 188 3.45 23.36 -0.69
CA ALA A 188 3.10 24.20 0.47
C ALA A 188 2.44 23.44 1.63
N ARG A 189 1.54 22.48 1.34
CA ARG A 189 0.92 21.65 2.40
C ARG A 189 1.91 20.69 3.03
N PHE A 190 2.89 20.23 2.24
CA PHE A 190 3.92 19.33 2.71
C PHE A 190 4.95 20.08 3.57
N ASP A 191 5.27 21.32 3.24
CA ASP A 191 6.09 22.19 4.10
C ASP A 191 5.40 22.45 5.44
N GLU A 192 4.11 22.77 5.43
CA GLU A 192 3.32 22.95 6.65
C GLU A 192 3.20 21.66 7.49
N TRP A 193 3.20 20.49 6.85
CA TRP A 193 3.29 19.19 7.52
C TRP A 193 4.66 19.00 8.18
N LYS A 194 5.75 19.26 7.46
CA LYS A 194 7.12 19.20 8.01
C LYS A 194 7.27 20.16 9.19
N ASN A 195 6.71 21.36 9.12
CA ASN A 195 6.72 22.33 10.21
C ASN A 195 6.01 21.80 11.47
N ALA A 196 4.85 21.16 11.31
CA ALA A 196 4.14 20.53 12.43
C ALA A 196 4.95 19.37 13.04
N CYS A 197 5.56 18.52 12.20
CA CYS A 197 6.44 17.45 12.66
C CYS A 197 7.68 17.98 13.39
N ALA A 198 8.33 19.01 12.86
CA ALA A 198 9.48 19.66 13.49
C ALA A 198 9.11 20.30 14.84
N TRP A 199 7.90 20.86 14.95
CA TRP A 199 7.40 21.34 16.23
C TRP A 199 7.25 20.18 17.23
N ILE A 200 6.63 19.06 16.84
CA ILE A 200 6.47 17.88 17.70
C ILE A 200 7.85 17.38 18.17
N GLN A 201 8.81 17.27 17.25
CA GLN A 201 10.16 16.80 17.56
C GLN A 201 10.85 17.67 18.63
N LYS A 202 10.64 18.99 18.59
CA LYS A 202 11.30 19.94 19.51
C LYS A 202 10.55 20.16 20.83
N ASN A 203 9.23 19.96 20.86
CA ASN A 203 8.37 20.38 21.98
C ASN A 203 7.69 19.24 22.73
N THR A 204 7.98 17.98 22.38
CA THR A 204 7.42 16.82 23.08
C THR A 204 8.52 15.94 23.65
N LEU A 205 8.23 15.18 24.71
CA LEU A 205 9.17 14.19 25.28
C LEU A 205 9.50 13.10 24.25
N GLN A 206 10.67 12.48 24.36
CA GLN A 206 11.14 11.49 23.39
C GLN A 206 10.24 10.25 23.31
N ASP A 207 9.62 9.88 24.41
CA ASP A 207 8.67 8.77 24.54
C ASP A 207 7.21 9.17 24.20
N ALA A 208 6.98 10.41 23.76
CA ALA A 208 5.65 10.88 23.40
C ALA A 208 5.06 10.01 22.27
N VAL A 209 3.85 9.49 22.51
CA VAL A 209 3.06 8.77 21.52
C VAL A 209 2.08 9.73 20.84
N ILE A 210 2.17 9.81 19.52
CA ILE A 210 1.36 10.72 18.69
C ILE A 210 0.22 9.93 18.03
N LEU A 211 -0.99 10.45 18.12
CA LEU A 211 -2.10 10.03 17.28
C LEU A 211 -2.13 10.88 16.00
N GLY A 212 -1.56 10.33 14.93
CA GLY A 212 -1.49 10.99 13.63
C GLY A 212 -2.78 10.90 12.80
N PRO A 213 -2.86 11.70 11.71
CA PRO A 213 -3.86 11.52 10.67
C PRO A 213 -3.65 10.20 9.91
N ARG A 214 -4.72 9.60 9.39
CA ARG A 214 -4.64 8.29 8.68
C ARG A 214 -3.80 8.40 7.41
N GLU A 215 -3.88 9.56 6.76
CA GLU A 215 -3.19 9.99 5.57
C GLU A 215 -1.83 10.68 5.85
N GLY A 216 -1.37 10.63 7.10
CA GLY A 216 -0.05 11.13 7.49
C GLY A 216 1.05 10.48 6.65
N PHE A 217 2.01 11.28 6.22
CA PHE A 217 3.16 10.79 5.47
C PHE A 217 4.40 10.83 6.35
N GLY A 218 4.82 9.65 6.81
CA GLY A 218 6.09 9.45 7.50
C GLY A 218 6.23 10.24 8.80
N LEU A 219 5.18 10.33 9.62
CA LEU A 219 5.23 11.12 10.87
C LEU A 219 6.36 10.64 11.78
N LYS A 220 6.52 9.32 11.97
CA LYS A 220 7.67 8.76 12.71
C LYS A 220 9.03 9.25 12.22
N TRP A 221 9.19 9.44 10.91
CA TRP A 221 10.45 9.86 10.29
C TRP A 221 10.72 11.35 10.47
N TYR A 222 9.69 12.20 10.34
CA TYR A 222 9.84 13.65 10.44
C TYR A 222 9.76 14.18 11.88
N ALA A 223 8.91 13.59 12.71
CA ALA A 223 8.69 14.03 14.09
C ALA A 223 9.57 13.27 15.09
N GLU A 224 10.16 12.14 14.68
CA GLU A 224 10.96 11.25 15.54
C GLU A 224 10.23 10.88 16.84
N ARG A 225 8.93 10.60 16.73
CA ARG A 225 8.06 10.15 17.82
C ARG A 225 7.29 8.91 17.43
N ALA A 226 6.93 8.12 18.43
CA ALA A 226 6.12 6.93 18.21
C ALA A 226 4.72 7.35 17.72
N GLU A 227 4.21 6.69 16.68
CA GLU A 227 2.79 6.78 16.33
C GLU A 227 2.04 5.65 17.03
N TYR A 228 0.87 5.97 17.63
CA TYR A 228 0.03 4.94 18.26
C TYR A 228 -0.32 3.81 17.28
N VAL A 229 -0.68 4.18 16.04
CA VAL A 229 -0.88 3.25 14.93
C VAL A 229 -0.73 3.96 13.59
N CYS A 230 -0.03 3.33 12.65
CA CYS A 230 0.09 3.79 11.27
C CYS A 230 -0.58 2.76 10.34
N TYR A 231 -1.42 3.22 9.40
CA TYR A 231 -2.08 2.32 8.44
C TYR A 231 -1.08 1.63 7.50
N LYS A 232 0.06 2.28 7.19
CA LYS A 232 1.05 1.72 6.27
C LYS A 232 1.94 0.67 6.95
N ASP A 233 2.22 0.86 8.23
CA ASP A 233 3.10 0.00 9.04
C ASP A 233 2.35 -1.22 9.62
N CYS A 234 1.93 -2.13 8.75
CA CYS A 234 1.33 -3.39 9.16
C CYS A 234 2.43 -4.40 9.56
N PRO A 235 2.37 -4.99 10.77
CA PRO A 235 3.28 -6.06 11.17
C PRO A 235 3.18 -7.28 10.25
N GLN A 236 4.18 -8.17 10.32
CA GLN A 236 4.22 -9.41 9.52
C GLN A 236 3.78 -10.65 10.31
N ASP A 237 3.84 -10.60 11.64
CA ASP A 237 3.37 -11.70 12.50
C ASP A 237 1.86 -11.57 12.80
N ALA A 238 1.23 -12.71 13.08
CA ALA A 238 -0.22 -12.76 13.26
C ALA A 238 -0.72 -11.90 14.44
N ARG A 239 -0.03 -11.96 15.59
CA ARG A 239 -0.39 -11.21 16.79
C ARG A 239 -0.28 -9.71 16.53
N GLY A 240 0.81 -9.28 15.90
CA GLY A 240 1.04 -7.91 15.48
C GLY A 240 -0.04 -7.40 14.53
N ILE A 241 -0.45 -8.18 13.53
CA ILE A 241 -1.52 -7.78 12.59
C ILE A 241 -2.87 -7.61 13.31
N VAL A 242 -3.21 -8.53 14.22
CA VAL A 242 -4.47 -8.44 14.99
C VAL A 242 -4.46 -7.21 15.90
N GLU A 243 -3.34 -6.92 16.56
CA GLU A 243 -3.17 -5.73 17.40
C GLU A 243 -3.21 -4.44 16.57
N TRP A 244 -2.51 -4.40 15.45
CA TRP A 244 -2.55 -3.29 14.49
C TRP A 244 -3.98 -2.97 14.05
N ASP A 245 -4.76 -4.00 13.70
CA ASP A 245 -6.15 -3.82 13.29
C ASP A 245 -7.06 -3.39 14.46
N ARG A 246 -6.80 -3.88 15.69
CA ARG A 246 -7.47 -3.41 16.91
C ARG A 246 -7.23 -1.91 17.11
N ARG A 247 -5.99 -1.45 17.02
CA ARG A 247 -5.63 -0.03 17.18
C ARG A 247 -6.24 0.85 16.09
N LEU A 248 -6.24 0.39 14.84
CA LEU A 248 -6.90 1.09 13.73
C LEU A 248 -8.41 1.19 13.93
N ARG A 249 -9.07 0.12 14.41
CA ARG A 249 -10.51 0.15 14.72
C ARG A 249 -10.82 1.07 15.88
N LEU A 250 -10.02 1.04 16.95
CA LEU A 250 -10.21 1.92 18.11
C LEU A 250 -10.15 3.39 17.69
N THR A 251 -9.07 3.77 16.98
CA THR A 251 -8.89 5.16 16.51
C THR A 251 -9.92 5.55 15.47
N GLY A 252 -10.25 4.67 14.53
CA GLY A 252 -11.29 4.91 13.52
C GLY A 252 -12.68 5.07 14.14
N LYS A 253 -13.05 4.22 15.11
CA LYS A 253 -14.32 4.33 15.83
C LYS A 253 -14.37 5.62 16.64
N TRP A 254 -13.30 5.96 17.35
CA TRP A 254 -13.25 7.22 18.10
C TRP A 254 -13.41 8.42 17.16
N LYS A 255 -12.65 8.48 16.05
CA LYS A 255 -12.80 9.55 15.04
C LYS A 255 -14.20 9.61 14.44
N TRP A 256 -14.82 8.45 14.15
CA TRP A 256 -16.17 8.39 13.58
C TRP A 256 -17.26 8.80 14.57
N THR A 257 -17.28 8.23 15.79
CA THR A 257 -18.24 8.55 16.85
C THR A 257 -18.15 10.00 17.26
N ARG A 258 -16.93 10.55 17.33
CA ARG A 258 -16.70 11.97 17.63
C ARG A 258 -16.83 12.85 16.39
N ARG A 259 -17.12 12.28 15.21
CA ARG A 259 -17.28 13.01 13.94
C ARG A 259 -16.07 13.91 13.61
N ILE A 260 -14.88 13.48 14.01
CA ILE A 260 -13.63 14.18 13.75
C ILE A 260 -13.29 14.17 12.26
N ASP A 261 -13.75 13.13 11.55
CA ASP A 261 -13.56 12.99 10.10
C ASP A 261 -14.83 13.34 9.28
N SER A 262 -15.94 13.80 9.91
CA SER A 262 -17.15 14.17 9.15
C SER A 262 -16.99 15.54 8.50
N ARG A 263 -17.33 15.63 7.22
CA ARG A 263 -17.44 16.93 6.51
C ARG A 263 -18.67 17.73 6.92
N TYR A 264 -19.62 17.08 7.58
CA TYR A 264 -20.87 17.66 8.05
C TYR A 264 -20.69 18.04 9.54
N GLY A 265 -20.89 19.31 9.85
CA GLY A 265 -20.54 19.98 11.11
C GLY A 265 -21.63 19.91 12.20
N ASP A 266 -22.42 18.86 12.18
CA ASP A 266 -23.65 18.69 12.97
C ASP A 266 -23.41 18.02 14.35
N GLY A 267 -22.22 18.19 14.93
CA GLY A 267 -21.92 17.82 16.32
C GLY A 267 -21.11 18.91 17.03
N GLY A 268 -21.44 19.24 18.30
CA GLY A 268 -20.73 20.26 19.12
C GLY A 268 -19.26 19.91 19.37
N PRO A 269 -18.40 20.74 20.00
CA PRO A 269 -16.93 20.54 20.07
C PRO A 269 -16.48 19.16 20.60
N VAL A 270 -15.24 18.74 20.30
CA VAL A 270 -14.66 17.54 20.94
C VAL A 270 -14.31 17.91 22.38
N LEU A 271 -15.01 17.28 23.33
CA LEU A 271 -14.91 17.63 24.74
C LEU A 271 -13.62 17.11 25.37
N ARG A 272 -13.11 17.82 26.38
CA ARG A 272 -11.89 17.46 27.12
C ARG A 272 -11.94 16.03 27.65
N LYS A 273 -13.09 15.62 28.22
CA LYS A 273 -13.32 14.26 28.71
C LYS A 273 -13.11 13.17 27.64
N ASP A 274 -13.44 13.47 26.38
CA ASP A 274 -13.37 12.50 25.27
C ASP A 274 -11.92 12.28 24.83
N VAL A 275 -11.08 13.30 24.97
CA VAL A 275 -9.64 13.24 24.67
C VAL A 275 -8.86 12.59 25.80
N LEU A 276 -9.25 12.83 27.06
CA LEU A 276 -8.70 12.10 28.22
C LEU A 276 -9.03 10.60 28.18
N GLU A 277 -10.27 10.26 27.83
CA GLU A 277 -10.67 8.85 27.62
C GLU A 277 -9.79 8.17 26.55
N LEU A 278 -9.49 8.90 25.47
CA LEU A 278 -8.60 8.42 24.43
C LEU A 278 -7.17 8.25 24.93
N HIS A 279 -6.64 9.23 25.67
CA HIS A 279 -5.31 9.16 26.29
C HIS A 279 -5.20 7.90 27.15
N ARG A 280 -6.12 7.69 28.10
CA ARG A 280 -6.14 6.50 28.97
C ARG A 280 -6.19 5.18 28.19
N LYS A 281 -6.96 5.12 27.09
CA LYS A 281 -7.11 3.91 26.27
C LYS A 281 -5.91 3.59 25.38
N THR A 282 -5.09 4.59 25.06
CA THR A 282 -4.08 4.47 23.99
C THR A 282 -2.66 4.81 24.42
N GLY A 283 -2.48 5.52 25.54
CA GLY A 283 -1.22 6.14 25.92
C GLY A 283 -0.79 7.30 25.01
N ALA A 284 -1.62 7.70 24.03
CA ALA A 284 -1.29 8.81 23.14
C ALA A 284 -1.25 10.10 23.94
N THR A 285 -0.15 10.85 23.85
CA THR A 285 0.04 12.12 24.56
C THR A 285 -0.41 13.31 23.73
N HIS A 286 -0.34 13.19 22.40
CA HIS A 286 -0.70 14.27 21.49
C HIS A 286 -1.55 13.78 20.33
N ILE A 287 -2.39 14.67 19.80
CA ILE A 287 -3.13 14.48 18.55
C ILE A 287 -2.63 15.48 17.52
N LEU A 288 -2.25 14.99 16.34
CA LEU A 288 -1.97 15.82 15.17
C LEU A 288 -3.13 15.70 14.17
N THR A 289 -3.74 16.82 13.79
CA THR A 289 -4.90 16.83 12.89
C THR A 289 -4.92 18.04 11.96
N ARG A 290 -5.64 17.93 10.84
CA ARG A 290 -5.59 18.86 9.69
C ARG A 290 -6.69 19.93 9.66
N ARG A 291 -7.42 20.10 10.77
CA ARG A 291 -8.73 20.80 10.93
C ARG A 291 -9.93 20.00 10.44
N LEU A 292 -10.88 19.73 11.34
CA LEU A 292 -12.28 19.44 10.98
C LEU A 292 -13.30 19.86 12.07
N ARG A 293 -12.90 19.97 13.34
CA ARG A 293 -13.74 20.58 14.40
C ARG A 293 -12.89 21.23 15.50
N GLU A 294 -13.50 22.14 16.27
CA GLU A 294 -12.87 22.72 17.46
C GLU A 294 -12.88 21.68 18.58
N PHE A 295 -11.71 21.49 19.18
CA PHE A 295 -11.60 20.85 20.48
C PHE A 295 -11.95 21.93 21.50
N GLU A 296 -12.53 21.52 22.62
CA GLU A 296 -12.78 22.42 23.76
C GLU A 296 -11.49 23.10 24.25
N GLN A 297 -10.38 22.36 24.20
CA GLN A 297 -9.05 22.85 24.50
C GLN A 297 -8.38 23.52 23.29
N ASP A 298 -7.58 24.55 23.57
CA ASP A 298 -6.75 25.18 22.56
C ASP A 298 -5.60 24.27 22.08
N PRO A 299 -5.21 24.38 20.80
CA PRO A 299 -4.06 23.66 20.29
C PRO A 299 -2.75 24.26 20.82
N VAL A 300 -1.83 23.40 21.26
CA VAL A 300 -0.46 23.77 21.65
C VAL A 300 0.41 24.20 20.47
N TYR A 301 0.00 23.85 19.25
CA TYR A 301 0.58 24.35 18.01
C TYR A 301 -0.47 24.46 16.91
N ARG A 302 -0.37 25.51 16.10
CA ARG A 302 -1.23 25.70 14.93
C ARG A 302 -0.46 26.37 13.79
N ASN A 303 -0.64 25.84 12.59
CA ASN A 303 -0.29 26.54 11.36
C ASN A 303 -1.51 26.60 10.42
N ARG A 304 -1.29 26.90 9.13
CA ARG A 304 -2.37 27.05 8.15
C ARG A 304 -3.24 25.79 8.06
N TYR A 305 -2.62 24.61 8.09
CA TYR A 305 -3.30 23.33 7.84
C TYR A 305 -3.33 22.41 9.05
N TRP A 306 -2.40 22.51 9.98
CA TRP A 306 -2.20 21.53 11.04
C TRP A 306 -2.39 22.13 12.42
N ARG A 307 -2.88 21.31 13.34
CA ARG A 307 -3.03 21.61 14.77
C ARG A 307 -2.49 20.43 15.57
N VAL A 308 -1.78 20.72 16.65
CA VAL A 308 -1.36 19.74 17.64
C VAL A 308 -2.07 20.05 18.95
N TYR A 309 -2.62 19.01 19.58
CA TYR A 309 -3.29 19.08 20.87
C TYR A 309 -2.55 18.19 21.86
N ASP A 310 -2.27 18.71 23.06
CA ASP A 310 -1.81 17.93 24.20
C ASP A 310 -3.01 17.34 24.93
N ILE A 311 -3.06 16.02 25.04
CA ILE A 311 -4.21 15.28 25.57
C ILE A 311 -3.90 14.55 26.87
N ARG A 312 -2.74 14.84 27.47
CA ARG A 312 -2.37 14.33 28.79
C ARG A 312 -3.28 14.94 29.86
N GLU A 313 -3.52 14.18 30.91
CA GLU A 313 -4.18 14.68 32.12
C GLU A 313 -3.31 15.74 32.79
N THR A 314 -3.94 16.82 33.23
CA THR A 314 -3.32 17.79 34.13
C THR A 314 -3.27 17.24 35.55
N ASN A 315 -2.40 17.79 36.41
CA ASN A 315 -2.33 17.38 37.81
C ASN A 315 -3.69 17.59 38.51
N GLU A 316 -4.38 18.70 38.23
CA GLU A 316 -5.71 19.00 38.78
C GLU A 316 -6.76 17.96 38.35
N GLU A 317 -6.79 17.56 37.08
CA GLU A 317 -7.70 16.53 36.57
C GLU A 317 -7.42 15.16 37.21
N ARG A 318 -6.16 14.87 37.52
CA ARG A 318 -5.75 13.62 38.16
C ARG A 318 -6.17 13.59 39.63
N GLU A 319 -5.90 14.66 40.37
CA GLU A 319 -6.31 14.82 41.77
C GLU A 319 -7.84 14.74 41.91
N ALA A 320 -8.59 15.41 41.03
CA ALA A 320 -10.05 15.36 41.04
C ALA A 320 -10.61 13.94 40.78
N LEU A 321 -9.92 13.12 39.98
CA LEU A 321 -10.31 11.74 39.72
C LEU A 321 -10.03 10.85 40.94
N GLU A 322 -8.84 10.98 41.55
CA GLU A 322 -8.45 10.22 42.74
C GLU A 322 -9.41 10.47 43.91
N VAL A 323 -9.82 11.73 44.13
CA VAL A 323 -10.84 12.08 45.13
C VAL A 323 -12.18 11.41 44.85
N ARG A 324 -12.57 11.33 43.58
CA ARG A 324 -13.85 10.74 43.17
C ARG A 324 -13.86 9.22 43.29
N GLU A 325 -12.78 8.55 42.88
CA GLU A 325 -12.61 7.10 43.05
C GLU A 325 -12.54 6.72 44.53
N ALA A 326 -11.88 7.52 45.37
CA ALA A 326 -11.85 7.34 46.81
C ALA A 326 -13.27 7.43 47.41
N ALA A 327 -14.07 8.41 46.99
CA ALA A 327 -15.46 8.57 47.42
C ALA A 327 -16.36 7.40 46.99
N GLU A 328 -16.21 6.89 45.75
CA GLU A 328 -16.97 5.75 45.24
C GLU A 328 -16.55 4.42 45.90
N SER A 329 -15.29 4.29 46.36
CA SER A 329 -14.83 3.10 47.10
C SER A 329 -15.26 3.07 48.58
N ALA A 330 -15.64 4.22 49.12
CA ALA A 330 -16.09 4.38 50.51
C ALA A 330 -17.62 4.26 50.68
N SER A 331 -18.38 4.20 49.57
CA SER A 331 -19.83 3.92 49.54
C SER A 331 -20.09 2.48 49.16
#